data_AF-A0A2E7LAY7-F1
#
_entry.id   AF-A0A2E7LAY7-F1
#
_cell.length_a   1.000
_cell.length_b   1.000
_cell.length_c   1.000
_cell.angle_alpha   90.00
_cell.angle_beta   90.00
_cell.angle_gamma   90.00
#
_symmetry.space_group_name_H-M   'P 1'
#
loop_
_entity.id
_entity.type
_entity.pdbx_description
1 polymer ?
#
loop_
_entity_poly.entity_id
_entity_poly.type
_entity_poly.pdbx_seq_one_letter_code
_entity_poly.pdbx_strand_id
1 'polypeptide(L)'
;MSFLRVLRWTSKTEGVSTLVLFGIAMPLKYWAGMPLAVTVAGTLHGVLFVALVLMLAMAVRKVPLSIGLAVIGMAAAIIPFGPFWFDRKLHLQETARS
;
A
#
# COMPACT_ATOMS: atom_id res chain seq x y z
N MET A 1 -4.60 -19.24 4.82
CA MET A 1 -4.50 -17.78 5.03
C MET A 1 -5.78 -17.13 4.51
N SER A 2 -6.47 -16.30 5.29
CA SER A 2 -7.67 -15.59 4.80
C SER A 2 -7.26 -14.49 3.82
N PHE A 3 -8.06 -14.26 2.77
CA PHE A 3 -7.77 -13.26 1.73
C PHE A 3 -7.57 -11.86 2.32
N LEU A 4 -8.39 -11.47 3.30
CA LEU A 4 -8.27 -10.22 4.03
C LEU A 4 -6.94 -10.06 4.77
N ARG A 5 -6.43 -11.14 5.38
CA ARG A 5 -5.14 -11.12 6.05
C ARG A 5 -4.02 -10.82 5.06
N VAL A 6 -4.03 -11.46 3.90
CA VAL A 6 -3.01 -11.20 2.85
C VAL A 6 -3.13 -9.76 2.35
N LEU A 7 -4.35 -9.25 2.09
CA LEU A 7 -4.57 -7.88 1.64
C LEU A 7 -4.02 -6.85 2.65
N ARG A 8 -4.26 -7.07 3.95
CA ARG A 8 -3.74 -6.22 5.03
C ARG A 8 -2.21 -6.24 5.11
N TRP A 9 -1.60 -7.42 5.02
CA TRP A 9 -0.14 -7.53 4.99
C TRP A 9 0.46 -6.81 3.77
N THR A 10 -0.09 -7.03 2.58
CA THR A 10 0.33 -6.34 1.35
C THR A 10 0.21 -4.82 1.50
N SER A 11 -0.90 -4.33 2.05
CA SER A 11 -1.12 -2.89 2.27
C SER A 11 -0.12 -2.29 3.25
N LYS A 12 0.24 -3.01 4.33
CA LYS A 12 1.26 -2.57 5.28
C LYS A 12 2.66 -2.56 4.66
N THR A 13 3.02 -3.61 3.93
CA THR A 13 4.33 -3.69 3.26
C THR A 13 4.48 -2.62 2.19
N GLU A 14 3.42 -2.35 1.45
CA GLU A 14 3.39 -1.27 0.45
C GLU A 14 3.58 0.08 1.15
N GLY A 15 2.82 0.39 2.20
CA GLY A 15 3.01 1.62 2.98
C GLY A 15 4.42 1.80 3.53
N VAL A 16 5.04 0.74 4.05
CA VAL A 16 6.45 0.78 4.48
C VAL A 16 7.38 1.06 3.30
N SER A 17 7.17 0.42 2.14
CA SER A 17 7.97 0.66 0.93
C SER A 17 7.85 2.10 0.44
N THR A 18 6.67 2.73 0.59
CA THR A 18 6.43 4.13 0.23
C THR A 18 7.20 5.06 1.15
N LEU A 19 7.20 4.80 2.47
CA LEU A 19 8.04 5.54 3.42
C LEU A 19 9.54 5.37 3.15
N VAL A 20 9.99 4.17 2.78
CA VAL A 20 11.40 3.94 2.42
C VAL A 20 11.74 4.71 1.14
N LEU A 21 10.89 4.67 0.11
CA LEU A 21 11.12 5.37 -1.15
C LEU A 21 11.19 6.89 -0.95
N PHE A 22 10.19 7.49 -0.32
CA PHE A 22 10.12 8.94 -0.17
C PHE A 22 10.93 9.49 1.01
N GLY A 23 10.99 8.75 2.12
CA GLY A 23 11.67 9.18 3.35
C GLY A 23 13.16 8.82 3.42
N ILE A 24 13.63 7.85 2.63
CA ILE A 24 15.04 7.42 2.62
C ILE A 24 15.66 7.56 1.24
N ALA A 25 15.08 6.94 0.21
CA ALA A 25 15.71 6.92 -1.11
C ALA A 25 15.77 8.31 -1.76
N MET A 26 14.71 9.12 -1.63
CA MET A 26 14.71 10.49 -2.15
C MET A 26 15.75 11.39 -1.45
N PRO A 27 15.86 11.44 -0.11
CA PRO A 27 16.96 12.13 0.56
C PRO A 27 18.35 11.64 0.13
N LEU A 28 18.55 10.31 0.01
CA LEU A 28 19.83 9.77 -0.47
C LEU A 28 20.17 10.22 -1.90
N LYS A 29 19.18 10.31 -2.79
CA LYS A 29 19.37 10.83 -4.14
C LYS A 29 19.86 12.28 -4.12
N TYR A 30 19.26 13.15 -3.32
CA TYR A 30 19.57 14.58 -3.32
C TYR A 30 20.79 14.95 -2.46
N TRP A 31 20.98 14.30 -1.31
CA TRP A 31 22.03 14.65 -0.35
C TRP A 31 23.31 13.83 -0.51
N ALA A 32 23.18 12.55 -0.88
CA ALA A 32 24.31 11.64 -1.05
C ALA A 32 24.62 11.34 -2.54
N GLY A 33 23.87 11.93 -3.47
CA GLY A 33 24.08 11.71 -4.92
C GLY A 33 23.87 10.26 -5.34
N MET A 34 23.02 9.49 -4.65
CA MET A 34 22.79 8.06 -4.89
C MET A 34 21.47 7.80 -5.63
N PRO A 35 21.38 8.02 -6.96
CA PRO A 35 20.15 7.79 -7.71
C PRO A 35 19.74 6.31 -7.73
N LEU A 36 20.71 5.38 -7.61
CA LEU A 36 20.47 3.94 -7.60
C LEU A 36 19.54 3.52 -6.44
N ALA A 37 19.61 4.20 -5.29
CA ALA A 37 18.73 3.94 -4.16
C ALA A 37 17.24 4.13 -4.55
N VAL A 38 16.94 5.17 -5.34
CA VAL A 38 15.59 5.44 -5.85
C VAL A 38 15.18 4.42 -6.90
N THR A 39 16.09 3.98 -7.76
CA THR A 39 15.80 2.92 -8.75
C THR A 39 15.40 1.62 -8.05
N VAL A 40 16.17 1.17 -7.06
CA VAL A 40 15.89 -0.07 -6.32
C VAL A 40 14.63 0.06 -5.46
N ALA A 41 14.53 1.11 -4.62
CA ALA A 41 13.34 1.30 -3.79
C ALA A 41 12.08 1.52 -4.65
N GLY A 42 12.19 2.26 -5.75
CA GLY A 42 11.09 2.56 -6.65
C GLY A 42 10.59 1.33 -7.40
N THR A 43 11.49 0.45 -7.85
CA THR A 43 11.10 -0.81 -8.49
C THR A 43 10.41 -1.76 -7.50
N LEU A 44 10.96 -1.91 -6.29
CA LEU A 44 10.34 -2.72 -5.23
C LEU A 44 8.95 -2.18 -4.85
N HIS A 45 8.85 -0.87 -4.63
CA HIS A 45 7.57 -0.21 -4.34
C HIS A 45 6.57 -0.38 -5.49
N GLY A 46 6.99 -0.19 -6.74
CA GLY A 46 6.11 -0.35 -7.91
C GLY A 46 5.51 -1.75 -8.02
N VAL A 47 6.31 -2.80 -7.77
CA VAL A 47 5.81 -4.18 -7.74
C VAL A 47 4.79 -4.37 -6.63
N LEU A 48 5.06 -3.86 -5.42
CA LEU A 48 4.13 -3.95 -4.29
C LEU A 48 2.83 -3.17 -4.54
N PHE A 49 2.92 -1.99 -5.17
CA PHE A 49 1.77 -1.18 -5.54
C PHE A 49 0.85 -1.92 -6.54
N VAL A 50 1.43 -2.50 -7.60
CA VAL A 50 0.65 -3.29 -8.56
C VAL A 50 -0.01 -4.49 -7.89
N ALA A 51 0.71 -5.20 -7.01
CA ALA A 51 0.14 -6.30 -6.24
C ALA A 51 -1.04 -5.83 -5.37
N LEU A 52 -0.92 -4.70 -4.67
CA LEU A 52 -1.99 -4.13 -3.86
C LEU A 52 -3.22 -3.75 -4.70
N VAL A 53 -3.02 -3.13 -5.86
CA VAL A 53 -4.12 -2.76 -6.79
C VAL A 53 -4.87 -4.00 -7.27
N LEU A 54 -4.15 -5.04 -7.71
CA LEU A 54 -4.77 -6.30 -8.12
C LEU A 54 -5.55 -6.95 -6.98
N MET A 55 -4.99 -6.95 -5.77
CA MET A 55 -5.68 -7.47 -4.59
C MET A 55 -6.93 -6.66 -4.24
N LEU A 56 -6.90 -5.33 -4.32
CA LEU A 56 -8.08 -4.48 -4.11
C LEU A 56 -9.17 -4.73 -5.16
N ALA A 57 -8.80 -4.90 -6.43
CA ALA A 57 -9.74 -5.23 -7.50
C ALA A 57 -10.42 -6.59 -7.26
N MET A 58 -9.66 -7.59 -6.82
CA MET A 58 -10.21 -8.89 -6.43
C MET A 58 -11.04 -8.81 -5.15
N ALA A 59 -10.67 -7.92 -4.21
CA ALA A 59 -11.35 -7.77 -2.93
C ALA A 59 -12.80 -7.37 -3.12
N VAL A 60 -13.12 -6.51 -4.10
CA VAL A 60 -14.51 -6.12 -4.42
C VAL A 60 -15.42 -7.32 -4.75
N ARG A 61 -14.86 -8.39 -5.33
CA ARG A 61 -15.62 -9.60 -5.69
C ARG A 61 -15.58 -10.69 -4.63
N LYS A 62 -14.46 -10.81 -3.89
CA LYS A 62 -14.24 -11.87 -2.90
C LYS A 62 -14.64 -11.50 -1.47
N VAL A 63 -14.69 -10.22 -1.18
CA VAL A 63 -15.12 -9.64 0.09
C VAL A 63 -16.18 -8.60 -0.28
N PRO A 64 -17.28 -8.42 0.47
CA PRO A 64 -18.23 -7.35 0.19
C PRO A 64 -17.65 -5.99 0.60
N LEU A 65 -16.51 -5.61 0.00
CA LEU A 65 -15.83 -4.34 0.11
C LEU A 65 -16.51 -3.39 -0.88
N SER A 66 -16.94 -2.22 -0.41
CA SER A 66 -17.58 -1.26 -1.31
C SER A 66 -16.56 -0.74 -2.34
N ILE A 67 -17.01 -0.57 -3.58
CA ILE A 67 -16.18 -0.05 -4.68
C ILE A 67 -15.55 1.29 -4.29
N GLY A 68 -16.31 2.16 -3.60
CA GLY A 68 -15.79 3.42 -3.09
C GLY A 68 -14.61 3.26 -2.12
N LEU A 69 -14.62 2.22 -1.27
CA LEU A 69 -13.50 1.95 -0.38
C LEU A 69 -12.27 1.43 -1.15
N ALA A 70 -12.46 0.61 -2.18
CA ALA A 70 -11.37 0.17 -3.04
C ALA A 70 -10.72 1.35 -3.79
N VAL A 71 -11.52 2.29 -4.31
CA VAL A 71 -11.02 3.52 -4.94
C VAL A 71 -10.26 4.40 -3.95
N ILE A 72 -10.79 4.59 -2.74
CA ILE A 72 -10.09 5.31 -1.67
C ILE A 72 -8.77 4.60 -1.32
N GLY A 73 -8.74 3.27 -1.29
CA GLY A 73 -7.53 2.49 -1.05
C GLY A 73 -6.45 2.71 -2.11
N MET A 74 -6.84 2.76 -3.39
CA MET A 74 -5.91 3.09 -4.48
C MET A 74 -5.38 4.51 -4.39
N ALA A 75 -6.25 5.50 -4.13
CA ALA A 75 -5.83 6.89 -3.94
C ALA A 75 -4.92 7.04 -2.72
N ALA A 76 -5.22 6.32 -1.64
CA ALA A 76 -4.41 6.30 -0.44
C ALA A 76 -3.01 5.72 -0.71
N ALA A 77 -2.88 4.70 -1.56
CA ALA A 77 -1.59 4.10 -1.92
C ALA A 77 -0.61 5.04 -2.64
N ILE A 78 -1.11 6.12 -3.25
CA ILE A 78 -0.27 7.13 -3.91
C ILE A 78 0.36 8.10 -2.87
N ILE A 79 -0.27 8.25 -1.71
CA ILE A 79 0.14 9.20 -0.67
C ILE A 79 1.04 8.46 0.33
N PRO A 80 2.23 8.99 0.71
CA PRO A 80 3.18 8.29 1.59
C PRO A 80 2.61 7.71 2.89
N PHE A 81 1.59 8.35 3.45
CA PHE A 81 0.92 7.92 4.68
C PHE A 81 -0.49 7.36 4.46
N GLY A 82 -0.98 7.35 3.23
CA GLY A 82 -2.32 6.88 2.92
C GLY A 82 -2.55 5.39 3.17
N PRO A 83 -1.61 4.46 2.87
CA PRO A 83 -1.78 3.02 3.13
C PRO A 83 -2.02 2.70 4.60
N PHE A 84 -1.34 3.41 5.51
CA PHE A 84 -1.49 3.22 6.96
C PHE A 84 -2.87 3.65 7.45
N TRP A 85 -3.37 4.79 6.94
CA TRP A 85 -4.73 5.24 7.23
C TRP A 85 -5.78 4.26 6.68
N PHE A 86 -5.53 3.72 5.48
CA PHE A 86 -6.41 2.75 4.85
C PHE A 86 -6.45 1.39 5.59
N ASP A 87 -5.31 0.84 6.03
CA ASP A 87 -5.27 -0.38 6.87
C ASP A 87 -6.06 -0.20 8.16
N ARG A 88 -5.97 0.97 8.81
CA ARG A 88 -6.78 1.29 10.00
C ARG A 88 -8.28 1.24 9.69
N LYS A 89 -8.69 1.75 8.52
CA LYS A 89 -10.09 1.73 8.08
C LYS A 89 -10.58 0.32 7.75
N LEU A 90 -9.73 -0.51 7.14
CA LEU A 90 -10.01 -1.93 6.90
C LEU A 90 -10.17 -2.70 8.23
N HIS A 91 -9.31 -2.43 9.21
CA HIS A 91 -9.39 -3.07 10.53
C HIS A 91 -10.71 -2.76 11.24
N LEU A 92 -11.14 -1.49 11.22
CA LEU A 92 -12.42 -1.08 11.81
C LEU A 92 -13.62 -1.78 11.15
N GLN A 93 -13.58 -1.98 9.83
CA GLN A 93 -14.62 -2.72 9.12
C GLN A 93 -14.60 -4.23 9.41
N GLU A 94 -13.42 -4.82 9.59
CA GLU A 94 -13.29 -6.22 10.00
C GLU A 94 -13.90 -6.43 11.39
N THR A 95 -13.60 -5.55 12.35
CA THR A 95 -14.18 -5.62 13.71
C THR A 95 -15.66 -5.28 13.79
N ALA A 96 -16.20 -4.47 12.88
CA ALA A 96 -17.63 -4.13 12.84
C ALA A 96 -18.50 -5.22 12.18
N ARG A 97 -17.89 -6.19 11.50
CA ARG A 97 -18.56 -7.32 10.84
C ARG A 97 -18.38 -8.66 11.57
N SER A 98 -17.56 -8.71 12.62
CA SER A 98 -17.38 -9.85 13.53
C SER A 98 -18.24 -9.69 14.78
#